data_AF-A0A392PG83-F1
#
_entry.id   AF-A0A392PG83-F1
#
_cell.length_a   1.000
_cell.length_b   1.000
_cell.length_c   1.000
_cell.angle_alpha   90.00
_cell.angle_beta   90.00
_cell.angle_gamma   90.00
#
_symmetry.space_group_name_H-M   'P 1'
#
loop_
_entity.id
_entity.type
_entity.pdbx_description
1 polymer ?
#
loop_
_entity_poly.entity_id
_entity_poly.type
_entity_poly.pdbx_seq_one_letter_code
_entity_poly.pdbx_strand_id
1 'polypeptide(L)'
;MTLTLLSDNPAAQLEATTQFGTLLSKGYIPLIDKVIRAGVVPRFVKFLTREDMPQLQFMAAWTLTNIAAGLSEHTRIVIEHGA
;
A
#
# COMPACT_ATOMS: atom_id res chain seq x y z
N MET A 1 -0.66 12.61 -0.50
CA MET A 1 -0.79 11.14 -0.43
C MET A 1 0.21 10.50 0.52
N THR A 2 1.52 10.64 0.31
CA THR A 2 2.52 10.03 1.23
C THR A 2 2.44 10.60 2.65
N LEU A 3 2.39 11.93 2.80
CA LEU A 3 2.27 12.56 4.12
C LEU A 3 0.96 12.23 4.84
N THR A 4 -0.14 12.03 4.10
CA THR A 4 -1.44 11.67 4.69
C THR A 4 -1.47 10.21 5.14
N LEU A 5 -0.82 9.31 4.39
CA LEU A 5 -0.62 7.91 4.78
C LEU A 5 0.22 7.75 6.06
N LEU A 6 1.17 8.66 6.26
CA LEU A 6 2.07 8.68 7.41
C LEU A 6 1.52 9.45 8.62
N SER A 7 0.38 10.13 8.47
CA SER A 7 -0.30 10.80 9.58
C SER A 7 -0.84 9.80 10.61
N ASP A 8 -1.25 10.30 11.78
CA ASP A 8 -1.94 9.51 12.81
C ASP A 8 -3.48 9.54 12.68
N ASN A 9 -4.02 10.23 11.66
CA ASN A 9 -5.46 10.32 11.45
C ASN A 9 -5.97 9.06 10.72
N PRO A 10 -6.81 8.23 11.35
CA PRO A 10 -7.36 7.01 10.76
C PRO A 10 -8.09 7.21 9.43
N ALA A 11 -8.91 8.26 9.33
CA ALA A 11 -9.67 8.56 8.13
C ALA A 11 -8.76 8.98 6.98
N ALA A 12 -7.75 9.81 7.26
CA ALA A 12 -6.77 10.23 6.26
C ALA A 12 -5.88 9.07 5.79
N GLN A 13 -5.53 8.14 6.67
CA GLN A 13 -4.82 6.90 6.33
C GLN A 13 -5.65 6.04 5.37
N LEU A 14 -6.94 5.84 5.68
CA LEU A 14 -7.85 5.06 4.85
C LEU A 14 -8.05 5.68 3.47
N GLU A 15 -8.26 6.99 3.40
CA GLU A 15 -8.41 7.72 2.15
C GLU A 15 -7.14 7.60 1.30
N ALA A 16 -5.97 7.84 1.89
CA ALA A 16 -4.70 7.74 1.18
C ALA A 16 -4.44 6.32 0.67
N THR A 17 -4.69 5.29 1.49
CA THR A 17 -4.53 3.88 1.12
C THR A 17 -5.46 3.53 -0.05
N THR A 18 -6.70 4.01 -0.01
CA THR A 18 -7.68 3.82 -1.09
C THR A 18 -7.23 4.45 -2.41
N GLN A 19 -6.66 5.65 -2.35
CA GLN A 19 -6.12 6.33 -3.52
C GLN A 19 -4.91 5.58 -4.10
N PHE A 20 -3.99 5.06 -3.26
CA PHE A 20 -2.89 4.22 -3.72
C PHE A 20 -3.39 2.94 -4.41
N GLY A 21 -4.28 2.18 -3.78
CA GLY A 21 -4.84 0.97 -4.38
C GLY A 21 -5.53 1.24 -5.72
N THR A 22 -6.30 2.32 -5.81
CA THR A 22 -6.99 2.74 -7.04
C THR A 22 -5.99 3.13 -8.14
N LEU A 23 -4.96 3.91 -7.78
CA LEU A 23 -3.90 4.31 -8.70
C LEU A 23 -3.18 3.09 -9.31
N LEU A 24 -2.94 2.07 -8.50
CA LEU A 24 -2.20 0.87 -8.89
C LEU A 24 -3.06 -0.20 -9.59
N SER A 25 -4.39 -0.09 -9.50
CA SER A 25 -5.33 -1.09 -10.04
C SER A 25 -5.19 -1.36 -11.55
N LYS A 26 -4.60 -0.43 -12.30
CA LYS A 26 -4.35 -0.57 -13.74
C LYS A 26 -3.07 -1.35 -14.08
N GLY A 27 -2.28 -1.78 -13.09
CA GLY A 27 -1.07 -2.56 -13.30
C GLY A 27 0.04 -1.84 -14.06
N TYR A 28 0.02 -0.50 -14.10
CA TYR A 28 1.01 0.25 -14.86
C TYR A 28 2.36 0.32 -14.12
N ILE A 29 3.33 -0.49 -14.59
CA ILE A 29 4.64 -0.70 -13.96
C ILE A 29 5.34 0.58 -13.48
N PRO A 30 5.43 1.67 -14.28
CA PRO A 30 6.10 2.89 -13.83
C PRO A 30 5.45 3.58 -12.62
N LEU A 31 4.15 3.37 -12.38
CA LEU A 31 3.47 3.85 -11.17
C LEU A 31 3.78 2.95 -9.97
N ILE A 32 3.83 1.63 -10.16
CA ILE A 32 4.24 0.70 -9.11
C ILE A 32 5.65 1.03 -8.62
N ASP A 33 6.59 1.26 -9.54
CA ASP A 33 7.96 1.68 -9.21
C ASP A 33 8.00 3.03 -8.46
N LYS A 34 7.12 3.97 -8.80
CA LYS A 34 7.03 5.26 -8.10
C LYS A 34 6.52 5.08 -6.67
N VAL A 35 5.51 4.22 -6.47
CA VAL A 35 4.97 3.94 -5.14
C VAL A 35 5.99 3.23 -4.26
N ILE A 36 6.69 2.23 -4.81
CA ILE A 36 7.78 1.53 -4.10
C ILE A 36 8.88 2.52 -3.71
N ARG A 37 9.36 3.34 -4.64
CA ARG A 37 10.39 4.36 -4.37
C ARG A 37 9.95 5.44 -3.38
N ALA A 38 8.65 5.69 -3.25
CA ALA A 38 8.12 6.60 -2.25
C ALA A 38 8.21 6.05 -0.81
N GLY A 39 8.63 4.79 -0.62
CA GLY A 39 8.90 4.19 0.68
C GLY A 39 7.65 3.89 1.50
N VAL A 40 6.48 3.75 0.86
CA VAL A 40 5.20 3.56 1.56
C VAL A 40 4.83 2.10 1.83
N VAL A 41 5.55 1.14 1.24
CA VAL A 41 5.30 -0.31 1.41
C VAL A 41 5.29 -0.74 2.89
N PRO A 42 6.29 -0.39 3.74
CA PRO A 42 6.25 -0.76 5.16
C PRO A 42 5.00 -0.24 5.89
N ARG A 43 4.45 0.88 5.44
CA ARG A 43 3.24 1.47 6.06
C ARG A 43 2.00 0.66 5.74
N PHE A 44 1.85 0.17 4.51
CA PHE A 44 0.76 -0.74 4.15
C PHE A 44 0.87 -2.06 4.92
N VAL A 45 2.08 -2.61 5.08
CA VAL A 45 2.29 -3.82 5.90
C VAL A 45 1.86 -3.58 7.35
N LYS A 46 2.25 -2.44 7.94
CA LYS A 46 1.80 -2.07 9.30
C LYS A 46 0.27 -1.95 9.41
N PHE A 47 -0.42 -1.56 8.35
CA PHE A 47 -1.89 -1.51 8.35
C PHE A 47 -2.55 -2.89 8.32
N LEU A 48 -1.83 -3.94 7.92
CA LEU A 48 -2.33 -5.31 8.01
C LEU A 48 -2.57 -5.75 9.46
N THR A 49 -1.93 -5.11 10.45
CA THR A 49 -2.10 -5.45 11.87
C THR A 49 -3.11 -4.56 12.59
N ARG A 50 -3.84 -3.69 11.88
CA ARG A 50 -4.85 -2.77 12.46
C ARG A 50 -6.21 -3.46 12.58
N GLU A 51 -6.31 -4.38 13.55
CA GLU A 51 -7.57 -5.10 13.86
C GLU A 51 -8.72 -4.16 14.27
N ASP A 52 -8.38 -3.00 14.82
CA ASP A 52 -9.31 -1.91 15.16
C ASP A 52 -9.86 -1.17 13.92
N MET A 53 -9.31 -1.43 12.73
CA MET A 53 -9.72 -0.81 11.46
C MET A 53 -9.78 -1.81 10.29
N PRO A 54 -10.80 -2.70 10.24
CA PRO A 54 -10.91 -3.71 9.19
C PRO A 54 -10.93 -3.15 7.75
N GLN A 55 -11.51 -1.96 7.55
CA GLN A 55 -11.52 -1.31 6.23
C GLN A 55 -10.11 -0.88 5.79
N LEU A 56 -9.31 -0.34 6.71
CA LEU A 56 -7.93 0.06 6.42
C LEU A 56 -7.07 -1.17 6.13
N GLN A 57 -7.25 -2.24 6.91
CA GLN A 57 -6.59 -3.53 6.71
C GLN A 57 -6.91 -4.10 5.31
N PHE A 58 -8.19 -4.12 4.92
CA PHE A 58 -8.62 -4.57 3.60
C PHE A 58 -7.98 -3.74 2.47
N MET A 59 -8.02 -2.41 2.57
CA MET A 59 -7.44 -1.55 1.55
C MET A 59 -5.92 -1.66 1.47
N ALA A 60 -5.25 -1.88 2.60
CA ALA A 60 -3.81 -2.12 2.63
C ALA A 60 -3.45 -3.44 1.94
N ALA A 61 -4.17 -4.53 2.26
CA ALA A 61 -4.00 -5.83 1.59
C ALA A 61 -4.25 -5.72 0.08
N TRP A 62 -5.33 -5.06 -0.33
CA TRP A 62 -5.64 -4.83 -1.74
C TRP A 62 -4.54 -4.02 -2.45
N THR A 63 -4.02 -2.99 -1.80
CA THR A 63 -2.91 -2.18 -2.34
C THR A 63 -1.63 -3.01 -2.51
N LEU A 64 -1.28 -3.83 -1.53
CA LEU A 64 -0.12 -4.72 -1.59
C LEU A 64 -0.27 -5.78 -2.70
N THR A 65 -1.47 -6.35 -2.88
CA THR A 65 -1.77 -7.25 -4.00
C THR A 65 -1.58 -6.56 -5.35
N ASN A 66 -2.01 -5.31 -5.50
CA ASN A 66 -1.80 -4.55 -6.74
C ASN A 66 -0.32 -4.23 -7.00
N ILE A 67 0.50 -4.05 -5.95
CA ILE A 67 1.97 -3.93 -6.09
C ILE A 67 2.56 -5.28 -6.53
N ALA A 68 2.18 -6.37 -5.86
CA ALA A 68 2.68 -7.70 -6.14
C ALA A 68 2.29 -8.24 -7.52
N ALA A 69 1.22 -7.70 -8.13
CA ALA A 69 0.80 -8.01 -9.50
C ALA A 69 1.71 -7.45 -10.61
N GLY A 70 2.73 -6.67 -10.26
CA GLY A 70 3.71 -6.14 -11.19
C GLY A 70 4.80 -7.16 -11.57
N LEU A 71 6.07 -6.74 -11.52
CA LEU A 71 7.22 -7.60 -11.79
C LEU A 71 7.56 -8.47 -10.57
N SER A 72 8.35 -9.53 -10.79
CA SER A 72 8.83 -10.40 -9.71
C SER A 72 9.55 -9.64 -8.59
N GLU A 73 10.27 -8.57 -8.93
CA GLU A 73 10.94 -7.69 -7.96
C GLU A 73 9.94 -6.93 -7.07
N HIS A 74 8.76 -6.57 -7.59
CA HIS A 74 7.71 -5.92 -6.80
C HIS A 74 7.15 -6.86 -5.76
N THR A 75 6.90 -8.11 -6.14
CA THR A 75 6.49 -9.18 -5.21
C THR A 75 7.56 -9.41 -4.15
N ARG A 76 8.83 -9.46 -4.54
CA ARG A 76 9.96 -9.63 -3.63
C ARG A 76 10.00 -8.52 -2.57
N ILE A 77 9.86 -7.26 -2.99
CA ILE A 77 9.84 -6.11 -2.06
C ILE A 77 8.71 -6.21 -1.05
N VAL A 78 7.52 -6.66 -1.47
CA VAL A 78 6.38 -6.85 -0.55
C VAL A 78 6.70 -7.92 0.51
N ILE A 79 7.28 -9.05 0.10
CA ILE A 79 7.69 -10.15 1.01
C ILE A 79 8.80 -9.70 1.97
N GLU A 80 9.82 -8.98 1.47
CA GLU A 80 10.95 -8.51 2.28
C GLU A 80 10.52 -7.54 3.39
N HIS A 81 9.37 -6.88 3.25
CA HIS A 81 8.79 -6.00 4.27
C HIS A 81 7.86 -6.71 5.26
N GLY A 82 7.70 -8.04 5.15
CA GLY A 82 6.94 -8.85 6.11
C GLY A 82 5.43 -8.89 5.86
N ALA A 83 5.00 -8.70 4.61
CA ALA A 83 3.63 -8.99 4.18
C ALA A 83 3.38 -10.50 4.06
#